data_AF-A0A1M5G9I5-F1
#
_entry.id   AF-A0A1M5G9I5-F1
#
_cell.length_a   1.000
_cell.length_b   1.000
_cell.length_c   1.000
_cell.angle_alpha   90.00
_cell.angle_beta   90.00
_cell.angle_gamma   90.00
#
_symmetry.space_group_name_H-M   'P 1'
#
loop_
_entity.id
_entity.type
_entity.pdbx_description
1 polymer ?
#
loop_
_entity_poly.entity_id
_entity_poly.type
_entity_poly.pdbx_seq_one_letter_code
_entity_poly.pdbx_strand_id
1 'polypeptide(L)'
;MIWKMSFKVLLMIAVMALLHSCSNKKAEDLQAVLAKKESQTSGMLIGEKGFESAKLDYLIAHDYIKALYIIDKEEAEFNNIIKDIEKVDTDGIKKGKEVKQAAVGYYVVLKELFMFSRKEIEQEKLMRYSKDEKVIRASQDKMLELGREKQKLYQKVFKADEKRFTLQRQFESENQLK
;
A
#
# COMPACT_ATOMS: atom_id res chain seq x y z
N MET A 1 48.96 -17.00 35.02
CA MET A 1 48.15 -15.75 35.17
C MET A 1 47.54 -15.29 33.84
N ILE A 2 48.27 -15.41 32.72
CA ILE A 2 47.84 -15.04 31.36
C ILE A 2 46.58 -15.82 30.89
N TRP A 3 46.47 -17.11 31.22
CA TRP A 3 45.32 -17.96 30.83
C TRP A 3 43.98 -17.59 31.50
N LYS A 4 44.01 -16.97 32.69
CA LYS A 4 42.80 -16.49 33.38
C LYS A 4 42.30 -15.15 32.82
N MET A 5 43.19 -14.34 32.22
CA MET A 5 42.82 -13.08 31.57
C MET A 5 42.15 -13.33 30.21
N SER A 6 42.66 -14.28 29.43
CA SER A 6 42.08 -14.64 28.12
C SER A 6 40.68 -15.25 28.23
N PHE A 7 40.41 -16.06 29.27
CA PHE A 7 39.08 -16.64 29.51
C PHE A 7 38.04 -15.57 29.89
N LYS A 8 38.40 -14.57 30.72
CA LYS A 8 37.51 -13.45 31.08
C LYS A 8 37.15 -12.57 29.88
N VAL A 9 38.08 -12.35 28.96
CA VAL A 9 37.85 -11.60 27.72
C VAL A 9 36.90 -12.36 26.78
N LEU A 10 37.11 -13.68 26.62
CA LEU A 10 36.22 -14.56 25.85
C LEU A 10 34.80 -14.59 26.40
N LEU A 11 34.65 -14.61 27.73
CA LEU A 11 33.35 -14.58 28.39
C LEU A 11 32.63 -13.23 28.19
N MET A 12 33.37 -12.11 28.22
CA MET A 12 32.82 -10.78 27.95
C MET A 12 32.34 -10.63 26.50
N ILE A 13 33.09 -11.17 25.54
CA ILE A 13 32.70 -11.17 24.11
C ILE A 13 31.46 -12.04 23.90
N ALA A 14 31.37 -13.20 24.55
CA ALA A 14 30.19 -14.06 24.49
C ALA A 14 28.94 -13.40 25.09
N VAL A 15 29.08 -12.67 26.20
CA VAL A 15 27.97 -11.92 26.82
C VAL A 15 27.53 -10.73 25.93
N MET A 16 28.46 -10.02 25.30
CA MET A 16 28.12 -8.94 24.35
C MET A 16 27.44 -9.48 23.08
N ALA A 17 27.85 -10.66 22.59
CA ALA A 17 27.22 -11.31 21.44
C ALA A 17 25.78 -11.77 21.73
N LEU A 18 25.49 -12.21 22.96
CA LEU A 18 24.13 -12.58 23.38
C LEU A 18 23.18 -11.37 23.47
N LEU A 19 23.69 -10.18 23.76
CA LEU A 19 22.91 -8.94 23.80
C LEU A 19 22.59 -8.37 22.40
N HIS A 20 23.26 -8.83 21.35
CA HIS A 20 23.02 -8.40 19.96
C HIS A 20 22.04 -9.31 19.19
N SER A 21 21.51 -10.37 19.80
CA SER A 21 20.78 -11.42 19.09
C SER A 21 19.29 -11.56 19.45
N CYS A 22 18.71 -10.64 20.23
CA CYS A 22 17.27 -10.64 20.44
C CYS A 22 16.59 -9.79 19.36
N SER A 23 16.24 -10.41 18.22
CA SER A 23 15.30 -9.79 17.30
C SER A 23 13.97 -9.55 18.02
N ASN A 24 13.37 -8.38 17.81
CA ASN A 24 12.12 -8.04 18.48
C ASN A 24 10.98 -8.81 17.80
N LYS A 25 10.52 -9.92 18.40
CA LYS A 25 9.48 -10.77 17.82
C LYS A 25 8.22 -9.98 17.43
N LYS A 26 7.82 -8.99 18.24
CA LYS A 26 6.70 -8.11 17.91
C LYS A 26 6.96 -7.29 16.64
N ALA A 27 8.19 -6.84 16.42
CA ALA A 27 8.58 -6.10 15.23
C ALA A 27 8.58 -7.01 13.97
N GLU A 28 9.06 -8.24 14.08
CA GLU A 28 8.95 -9.23 13.00
C GLU A 28 7.48 -9.49 12.63
N ASP A 29 6.61 -9.63 13.63
CA ASP A 29 5.18 -9.87 13.39
C ASP A 29 4.52 -8.66 12.71
N LEU A 30 4.86 -7.42 13.11
CA LEU A 30 4.43 -6.20 12.41
C LEU A 30 4.93 -6.18 10.96
N GLN A 31 6.22 -6.48 10.72
CA GLN A 31 6.80 -6.53 9.37
C GLN A 31 6.08 -7.56 8.50
N ALA A 32 5.79 -8.75 9.03
CA ALA A 32 5.08 -9.81 8.33
C ALA A 32 3.64 -9.40 7.97
N VAL A 33 2.93 -8.70 8.87
CA VAL A 33 1.61 -8.15 8.56
C VAL A 33 1.70 -7.15 7.42
N LEU A 34 2.63 -6.19 7.48
CA LEU A 34 2.79 -5.17 6.43
C LEU A 34 3.15 -5.80 5.07
N ALA A 35 4.10 -6.73 5.05
CA ALA A 35 4.51 -7.45 3.82
C ALA A 35 3.36 -8.27 3.23
N LYS A 36 2.54 -8.91 4.08
CA LYS A 36 1.35 -9.63 3.62
C LYS A 36 0.34 -8.69 2.95
N LYS A 37 0.12 -7.50 3.52
CA LYS A 37 -0.79 -6.48 2.95
C LYS A 37 -0.26 -5.91 1.64
N GLU A 38 1.06 -5.74 1.51
CA GLU A 38 1.68 -5.36 0.25
C GLU A 38 1.51 -6.43 -0.83
N SER A 39 1.78 -7.71 -0.51
CA SER A 39 1.55 -8.82 -1.44
C SER A 39 0.08 -8.94 -1.87
N GLN A 40 -0.85 -8.80 -0.92
CA GLN A 40 -2.30 -8.79 -1.17
C GLN A 40 -2.69 -7.65 -2.12
N THR A 41 -2.19 -6.43 -1.86
CA THR A 41 -2.46 -5.26 -2.71
C THR A 41 -1.87 -5.42 -4.11
N SER A 42 -0.64 -5.93 -4.22
CA SER A 42 -0.02 -6.20 -5.52
C SER A 42 -0.82 -7.24 -6.33
N GLY A 43 -1.24 -8.34 -5.70
CA GLY A 43 -2.09 -9.33 -6.36
C GLY A 43 -3.42 -8.76 -6.85
N MET A 44 -4.00 -7.83 -6.08
CA MET A 44 -5.22 -7.12 -6.43
C MET A 44 -5.05 -6.16 -7.61
N LEU A 45 -3.97 -5.38 -7.64
CA LEU A 45 -3.79 -4.27 -8.58
C LEU A 45 -3.05 -4.63 -9.87
N ILE A 46 -2.12 -5.58 -9.80
CA ILE A 46 -1.24 -5.92 -10.94
C ILE A 46 -1.20 -7.42 -11.24
N GLY A 47 -1.90 -8.24 -10.44
CA GLY A 47 -2.03 -9.66 -10.72
C GLY A 47 -2.94 -9.90 -11.92
N GLU A 48 -2.61 -10.90 -12.75
CA GLU A 48 -3.36 -11.29 -13.96
C GLU A 48 -4.85 -11.58 -13.67
N LYS A 49 -5.15 -12.10 -12.46
CA LYS A 49 -6.50 -12.40 -11.98
C LYS A 49 -6.98 -11.39 -10.93
N GLY A 50 -6.32 -10.24 -10.84
CA GLY A 50 -6.61 -9.16 -9.91
C GLY A 50 -7.85 -8.37 -10.32
N PHE A 51 -8.27 -7.45 -9.44
CA PHE A 51 -9.41 -6.58 -9.70
C PHE A 51 -9.16 -5.65 -10.88
N GLU A 52 -7.96 -5.09 -11.03
CA GLU A 52 -7.66 -4.20 -12.15
C GLU A 52 -7.71 -4.91 -13.51
N SER A 53 -7.25 -6.15 -13.59
CA SER A 53 -7.38 -6.98 -14.80
C SER A 53 -8.84 -7.27 -15.12
N ALA A 54 -9.63 -7.70 -14.13
CA ALA A 54 -11.06 -7.96 -14.32
C ALA A 54 -11.84 -6.69 -14.71
N LYS A 55 -11.50 -5.55 -14.10
CA LYS A 55 -12.09 -4.25 -14.44
C LYS A 55 -11.79 -3.89 -15.90
N LEU A 56 -10.53 -4.03 -16.32
CA LEU A 56 -10.10 -3.76 -17.69
C LEU A 56 -10.87 -4.62 -18.70
N ASP A 57 -11.03 -5.91 -18.44
CA ASP A 57 -11.79 -6.82 -19.31
C ASP A 57 -13.24 -6.33 -19.50
N TYR A 58 -13.90 -5.88 -18.43
CA TYR A 58 -15.25 -5.31 -18.53
C TYR A 58 -15.29 -3.97 -19.26
N LEU A 59 -14.27 -3.12 -19.10
CA LEU A 59 -14.18 -1.85 -19.84
C LEU A 59 -14.00 -2.08 -21.35
N ILE A 60 -13.16 -3.04 -21.74
CA ILE A 60 -12.97 -3.47 -23.13
C ILE A 60 -14.29 -4.00 -23.70
N ALA A 61 -15.03 -4.79 -22.92
CA ALA A 61 -16.35 -5.29 -23.31
C ALA A 61 -17.47 -4.23 -23.23
N HIS A 62 -17.17 -3.01 -22.78
CA HIS A 62 -18.11 -1.92 -22.51
C HIS A 62 -19.22 -2.27 -21.50
N ASP A 63 -18.96 -3.24 -20.62
CA ASP A 63 -19.84 -3.62 -19.51
C ASP A 63 -19.53 -2.74 -18.28
N TYR A 64 -19.91 -1.46 -18.37
CA TYR A 64 -19.60 -0.48 -17.32
C TYR A 64 -20.24 -0.81 -15.97
N ILE A 65 -21.38 -1.53 -15.95
CA ILE A 65 -22.02 -1.95 -14.69
C ILE A 65 -21.10 -2.93 -13.96
N LYS A 66 -20.56 -3.93 -14.66
CA LYS A 66 -19.63 -4.87 -14.03
C LYS A 66 -18.29 -4.22 -13.70
N ALA A 67 -17.78 -3.30 -14.52
CA ALA A 67 -16.56 -2.56 -14.20
C ALA A 67 -16.70 -1.75 -12.90
N LEU A 68 -17.83 -1.04 -12.71
CA LEU A 68 -18.13 -0.32 -11.47
C LEU A 68 -18.28 -1.26 -10.27
N TYR A 69 -18.89 -2.43 -10.46
CA TYR A 69 -18.99 -3.44 -9.41
C TYR A 69 -17.62 -3.99 -8.97
N ILE A 70 -16.66 -4.12 -9.90
CA ILE A 70 -15.28 -4.47 -9.52
C ILE A 70 -14.64 -3.36 -8.68
N ILE A 71 -14.88 -2.09 -8.99
CA ILE A 71 -14.42 -0.97 -8.16
C ILE A 71 -15.00 -1.05 -6.74
N ASP A 72 -16.28 -1.40 -6.58
CA ASP A 72 -16.88 -1.58 -5.25
C ASP A 72 -16.15 -2.66 -4.42
N LYS A 73 -15.76 -3.78 -5.07
CA LYS A 73 -14.99 -4.84 -4.41
C LYS A 73 -13.58 -4.40 -4.05
N GLU A 74 -12.92 -3.71 -4.97
CA GLU A 74 -11.58 -3.15 -4.75
C GLU A 74 -11.59 -2.15 -3.59
N GLU A 75 -12.61 -1.29 -3.51
CA GLU A 75 -12.79 -0.34 -2.40
C GLU A 75 -12.93 -1.05 -1.05
N ALA A 76 -13.78 -2.08 -1.01
CA ALA A 76 -14.00 -2.88 0.19
C ALA A 76 -12.70 -3.55 0.65
N GLU A 77 -11.90 -4.05 -0.29
CA GLU A 77 -10.63 -4.69 0.01
C GLU A 77 -9.58 -3.71 0.53
N PHE A 78 -9.47 -2.52 -0.07
CA PHE A 78 -8.65 -1.44 0.48
C PHE A 78 -9.08 -1.06 1.90
N ASN A 79 -10.38 -0.93 2.15
CA ASN A 79 -10.91 -0.62 3.48
C ASN A 79 -10.53 -1.71 4.49
N ASN A 80 -10.56 -2.99 4.10
CA ASN A 80 -10.11 -4.10 4.94
C ASN A 80 -8.61 -4.03 5.22
N ILE A 81 -7.78 -3.79 4.19
CA ILE A 81 -6.32 -3.63 4.34
C ILE A 81 -5.98 -2.52 5.34
N ILE A 82 -6.58 -1.34 5.17
CA ILE A 82 -6.37 -0.18 6.05
C ILE A 82 -6.76 -0.53 7.48
N LYS A 83 -7.98 -1.06 7.68
CA LYS A 83 -8.51 -1.42 8.99
C LYS A 83 -7.68 -2.49 9.70
N ASP A 84 -7.16 -3.46 8.95
CA ASP A 84 -6.32 -4.52 9.51
C ASP A 84 -4.97 -3.96 9.98
N ILE A 85 -4.36 -3.04 9.24
CA ILE A 85 -3.12 -2.38 9.64
C ILE A 85 -3.34 -1.52 10.87
N GLU A 86 -4.42 -0.73 10.93
CA GLU A 86 -4.74 0.15 12.06
C GLU A 86 -4.81 -0.59 13.39
N LYS A 87 -5.36 -1.81 13.37
CA LYS A 87 -5.55 -2.68 14.53
C LYS A 87 -4.27 -3.31 15.07
N VAL A 88 -3.16 -3.29 14.33
CA VAL A 88 -1.91 -3.91 14.79
C VAL A 88 -1.39 -3.14 16.01
N ASP A 89 -1.10 -3.88 17.08
CA ASP A 89 -0.45 -3.34 18.28
C ASP A 89 1.00 -2.98 17.96
N THR A 90 1.42 -1.80 18.42
CA THR A 90 2.75 -1.26 18.20
C THR A 90 3.49 -0.99 19.52
N ASP A 91 2.93 -1.39 20.65
CA ASP A 91 3.49 -1.11 21.97
C ASP A 91 4.77 -1.90 22.22
N GLY A 92 5.82 -1.15 22.58
CA GLY A 92 7.18 -1.69 22.77
C GLY A 92 7.94 -1.94 21.47
N ILE A 93 7.44 -1.46 20.32
CA ILE A 93 8.11 -1.56 19.02
C ILE A 93 8.70 -0.20 18.65
N LYS A 94 10.03 -0.12 18.49
CA LYS A 94 10.68 1.11 18.03
C LYS A 94 10.17 1.47 16.64
N LYS A 95 9.77 2.74 16.42
CA LYS A 95 9.15 3.21 15.17
C LYS A 95 7.86 2.49 14.73
N GLY A 96 7.31 1.59 15.55
CA GLY A 96 6.15 0.77 15.18
C GLY A 96 4.93 1.61 14.84
N LYS A 97 4.67 2.66 15.63
CA LYS A 97 3.55 3.58 15.40
C LYS A 97 3.75 4.38 14.10
N GLU A 98 4.95 4.89 13.87
CA GLU A 98 5.27 5.71 12.70
C GLU A 98 5.17 4.90 11.41
N VAL A 99 5.72 3.69 11.36
CA VAL A 99 5.63 2.82 10.17
C VAL A 99 4.18 2.39 9.92
N LYS A 100 3.41 2.08 10.97
CA LYS A 100 1.97 1.79 10.86
C LYS A 100 1.21 2.97 10.25
N GLN A 101 1.40 4.17 10.77
CA GLN A 101 0.73 5.38 10.27
C GLN A 101 1.11 5.69 8.83
N ALA A 102 2.37 5.49 8.45
CA ALA A 102 2.83 5.69 7.08
C ALA A 102 2.22 4.67 6.11
N ALA A 103 2.14 3.39 6.51
CA ALA A 103 1.48 2.35 5.73
C ALA A 103 -0.02 2.65 5.53
N VAL A 104 -0.74 3.04 6.59
CA VAL A 104 -2.15 3.47 6.49
C VAL A 104 -2.29 4.65 5.53
N GLY A 105 -1.46 5.68 5.69
CA GLY A 105 -1.48 6.86 4.83
C GLY A 105 -1.26 6.51 3.35
N TYR A 106 -0.32 5.61 3.06
CA TYR A 106 -0.06 5.10 1.71
C TYR A 106 -1.29 4.40 1.11
N TYR A 107 -1.90 3.44 1.83
CA TYR A 107 -3.07 2.73 1.31
C TYR A 107 -4.30 3.62 1.17
N VAL A 108 -4.46 4.64 2.00
CA VAL A 108 -5.54 5.64 1.86
C VAL A 108 -5.39 6.42 0.55
N VAL A 109 -4.20 6.93 0.23
CA VAL A 109 -4.00 7.69 -1.01
C VAL A 109 -3.99 6.78 -2.24
N LEU A 110 -3.53 5.53 -2.10
CA LEU A 110 -3.60 4.54 -3.17
C LEU A 110 -5.07 4.22 -3.49
N LYS A 111 -5.90 4.01 -2.46
CA LYS A 111 -7.35 3.87 -2.63
C LYS A 111 -7.96 5.08 -3.34
N GLU A 112 -7.61 6.31 -2.93
CA GLU A 112 -8.10 7.54 -3.59
C GLU A 112 -7.79 7.54 -5.10
N LEU A 113 -6.57 7.13 -5.48
CA LEU A 113 -6.15 7.03 -6.87
C LEU A 113 -6.98 6.00 -7.66
N PHE A 114 -7.18 4.80 -7.13
CA PHE A 114 -7.89 3.73 -7.86
C PHE A 114 -9.40 3.99 -7.92
N MET A 115 -10.00 4.50 -6.84
CA MET A 115 -11.42 4.87 -6.80
C MET A 115 -11.76 6.05 -7.73
N PHE A 116 -10.75 6.84 -8.10
CA PHE A 116 -10.92 7.91 -9.10
C PHE A 116 -11.46 7.37 -10.44
N SER A 117 -11.16 6.11 -10.79
CA SER A 117 -11.61 5.49 -12.03
C SER A 117 -13.14 5.46 -12.20
N ARG A 118 -13.93 5.53 -11.12
CA ARG A 118 -15.40 5.69 -11.23
C ARG A 118 -15.79 6.90 -12.08
N LYS A 119 -15.10 8.03 -11.89
CA LYS A 119 -15.39 9.27 -12.62
C LYS A 119 -15.11 9.11 -14.11
N GLU A 120 -13.99 8.47 -14.44
CA GLU A 120 -13.57 8.20 -15.82
C GLU A 120 -14.59 7.29 -16.52
N ILE A 121 -15.02 6.21 -15.86
CA ILE A 121 -16.00 5.25 -16.38
C ILE A 121 -17.35 5.92 -16.68
N GLU A 122 -17.82 6.80 -15.79
CA GLU A 122 -19.07 7.53 -16.05
C GLU A 122 -18.97 8.43 -17.28
N GLN A 123 -17.82 9.06 -17.54
CA GLN A 123 -17.64 9.85 -18.76
C GLN A 123 -17.55 8.95 -20.00
N GLU A 124 -16.86 7.81 -19.93
CA GLU A 124 -16.81 6.85 -21.04
C GLU A 124 -18.21 6.35 -21.43
N LYS A 125 -19.05 6.04 -20.43
CA LYS A 125 -20.44 5.64 -20.63
C LYS A 125 -21.26 6.73 -21.34
N LEU A 126 -21.10 7.99 -20.93
CA LEU A 126 -21.76 9.13 -21.59
C LEU A 126 -21.29 9.31 -23.03
N MET A 127 -19.98 9.25 -23.28
CA MET A 127 -19.42 9.35 -24.63
C MET A 127 -19.93 8.25 -25.57
N ARG A 128 -20.15 7.03 -25.04
CA ARG A 128 -20.54 5.88 -25.85
C ARG A 128 -22.04 5.78 -26.11
N TYR A 129 -22.88 6.08 -25.12
CA TYR A 129 -24.32 5.81 -25.21
C TYR A 129 -25.21 7.04 -25.33
N SER A 130 -24.68 8.26 -25.11
CA SER A 130 -25.45 9.47 -25.34
C SER A 130 -25.77 9.64 -26.83
N LYS A 131 -26.95 10.19 -27.12
CA LYS A 131 -27.34 10.64 -28.47
C LYS A 131 -27.18 12.14 -28.67
N ASP A 132 -26.83 12.87 -27.60
CA ASP A 132 -26.63 14.31 -27.63
C ASP A 132 -25.15 14.63 -27.82
N GLU A 133 -24.81 15.22 -28.96
CA GLU A 133 -23.44 15.65 -29.30
C GLU A 133 -22.84 16.61 -28.27
N LYS A 134 -23.64 17.48 -27.64
CA LYS A 134 -23.16 18.39 -26.61
C LYS A 134 -22.70 17.63 -25.37
N VAL A 135 -23.45 16.59 -24.98
CA VAL A 135 -23.09 15.71 -23.85
C VAL A 135 -21.82 14.93 -24.18
N ILE A 136 -21.69 14.42 -25.41
CA ILE A 136 -20.48 13.70 -25.83
C ILE A 136 -19.26 14.62 -25.75
N ARG A 137 -19.34 15.83 -26.32
CA ARG A 137 -18.24 16.81 -26.29
C ARG A 137 -17.88 17.21 -24.86
N ALA A 138 -18.87 17.51 -24.03
CA ALA A 138 -18.62 17.86 -22.63
C ALA A 138 -17.94 16.73 -21.85
N SER A 139 -18.29 15.47 -22.14
CA SER A 139 -17.68 14.29 -21.52
C SER A 139 -16.22 14.10 -21.96
N GLN A 140 -15.90 14.39 -23.23
CA GLN A 140 -14.53 14.39 -23.75
C GLN A 140 -13.67 15.47 -23.06
N ASP A 141 -14.18 16.70 -22.97
CA ASP A 141 -13.50 17.78 -22.26
C ASP A 141 -13.28 17.41 -20.79
N LYS A 142 -14.30 16.80 -20.16
CA LYS A 142 -14.18 16.36 -18.77
C LYS A 142 -13.13 15.27 -18.58
N MET A 143 -12.98 14.34 -19.52
CA MET A 143 -11.92 13.33 -19.46
C MET A 143 -10.52 13.93 -19.45
N LEU A 144 -10.28 15.03 -20.18
CA LEU A 144 -9.00 15.74 -20.15
C LEU A 144 -8.73 16.38 -18.78
N GLU A 145 -9.76 16.96 -18.16
CA GLU A 145 -9.65 17.50 -16.80
C GLU A 145 -9.35 16.39 -15.78
N LEU A 146 -10.09 15.27 -15.86
CA LEU A 146 -9.91 14.11 -14.99
C LEU A 146 -8.49 13.54 -15.11
N GLY A 147 -7.92 13.50 -16.31
CA GLY A 147 -6.52 13.07 -16.50
C GLY A 147 -5.51 13.95 -15.74
N ARG A 148 -5.72 15.27 -15.71
CA ARG A 148 -4.88 16.21 -14.93
C ARG A 148 -5.08 16.05 -13.42
N GLU A 149 -6.31 15.82 -12.98
CA GLU A 149 -6.61 15.52 -11.57
C GLU A 149 -5.94 14.21 -11.13
N LYS A 150 -6.04 13.16 -11.95
CA LYS A 150 -5.43 11.86 -11.68
C LYS A 150 -3.90 11.94 -11.60
N GLN A 151 -3.25 12.77 -12.43
CA GLN A 151 -1.82 13.03 -12.32
C GLN A 151 -1.42 13.58 -10.95
N LYS A 152 -2.23 14.45 -10.34
CA LYS A 152 -1.99 14.93 -8.97
C LYS A 152 -2.12 13.81 -7.94
N LEU A 153 -3.05 12.88 -8.15
CA LEU A 153 -3.19 11.70 -7.27
C LEU A 153 -1.96 10.78 -7.35
N TYR A 154 -1.42 10.54 -8.54
CA TYR A 154 -0.14 9.81 -8.68
C TYR A 154 0.99 10.48 -7.88
N GLN A 155 1.09 11.80 -7.92
CA GLN A 155 2.09 12.53 -7.11
C GLN A 155 1.85 12.37 -5.61
N LYS A 156 0.59 12.33 -5.15
CA LYS A 156 0.27 12.05 -3.74
C LYS A 156 0.71 10.65 -3.35
N VAL A 157 0.41 9.64 -4.17
CA VAL A 157 0.81 8.24 -3.94
C VAL A 157 2.33 8.13 -3.88
N PHE A 158 3.05 8.73 -4.82
CA PHE A 158 4.51 8.73 -4.82
C PHE A 158 5.11 9.29 -3.52
N LYS A 159 4.63 10.45 -3.06
CA LYS A 159 5.10 11.05 -1.80
C LYS A 159 4.78 10.19 -0.58
N ALA A 160 3.61 9.55 -0.56
CA ALA A 160 3.23 8.68 0.54
C ALA A 160 4.07 7.40 0.55
N ASP A 161 4.39 6.85 -0.62
CA ASP A 161 5.25 5.67 -0.75
C ASP A 161 6.69 5.97 -0.33
N GLU A 162 7.26 7.10 -0.76
CA GLU A 162 8.60 7.54 -0.34
C GLU A 162 8.70 7.67 1.20
N LYS A 163 7.68 8.27 1.82
CA LYS A 163 7.58 8.37 3.27
C LYS A 163 7.48 7.00 3.93
N ARG A 164 6.62 6.11 3.39
CA ARG A 164 6.44 4.74 3.88
C ARG A 164 7.77 3.98 3.80
N PHE A 165 8.43 4.01 2.66
CA PHE A 165 9.72 3.36 2.43
C PHE A 165 10.79 3.85 3.41
N THR A 166 10.91 5.17 3.59
CA THR A 166 11.90 5.75 4.51
C THR A 166 11.67 5.30 5.96
N LEU A 167 10.42 5.34 6.42
CA LEU A 167 10.08 4.90 7.77
C LEU A 167 10.20 3.39 7.96
N GLN A 168 9.91 2.61 6.92
CA GLN A 168 10.12 1.16 6.91
C GLN A 168 11.60 0.83 7.10
N ARG A 169 12.51 1.51 6.40
CA ARG A 169 13.97 1.31 6.57
C ARG A 169 14.47 1.69 7.96
N GLN A 170 13.95 2.78 8.54
CA GLN A 170 14.28 3.17 9.92
C GLN A 170 13.77 2.14 10.93
N PHE A 171 12.53 1.68 10.75
CA PHE A 171 11.91 0.64 11.56
C PHE A 171 12.72 -0.67 11.53
N GLU A 172 13.13 -1.12 10.34
CA GLU A 172 13.97 -2.31 10.17
C GLU A 172 15.31 -2.16 10.90
N SER A 173 15.98 -1.02 10.71
CA SER A 173 17.26 -0.74 11.35
C SER A 173 17.17 -0.68 12.88
N GLU A 174 16.17 0.01 13.43
CA GLU A 174 16.01 0.18 14.89
C GLU A 174 15.61 -1.11 15.62
N ASN A 175 14.97 -2.05 14.92
CA ASN A 175 14.54 -3.34 15.44
C ASN A 175 15.40 -4.53 14.97
N GLN A 176 16.51 -4.27 14.28
CA GLN A 176 17.46 -5.29 13.79
C GLN A 176 16.79 -6.34 12.87
N LEU A 177 15.83 -5.89 12.06
CA LEU A 177 15.18 -6.71 11.05
C LEU A 177 16.03 -6.74 9.77
N LYS A 178 16.02 -7.87 9.07
CA LYS A 178 16.72 -8.04 7.78
C LYS A 178 15.89 -7.51 6.63
#